data_AF-A0A822EBA8-F1
#
_entry.id   AF-A0A822EBA8-F1
#
_cell.length_a   1.000
_cell.length_b   1.000
_cell.length_c   1.000
_cell.angle_alpha   90.00
_cell.angle_beta   90.00
_cell.angle_gamma   90.00
#
_symmetry.space_group_name_H-M   'P 1'
#
loop_
_entity.id
_entity.type
_entity.pdbx_description
1 polymer ?
#
loop_
_entity_poly.entity_id
_entity_poly.type
_entity_poly.pdbx_seq_one_letter_code
_entity_poly.pdbx_strand_id
1 'polypeptide(L)'
;MVNSFVLFIFTLILSTFIHGQQIPCFNTDLCMGYGSYCVREEREQDDNVEVVEFCKCYEGYTSANCSQCAENYYKTPLSECLPCTSCLNNGTCKNQECLCSDRFTGVYCTLCKEHLYGQSCLPILILFYLTRTEFDDIEMGYTDVVVIGDNFNHDNVTCLFRHLYSSQIQKTSQGRILNNTHIACPLPALTYDVHRQYTYMLTISINETSIQSSNDHFQFILNIHHTCPNNMSTCNNAVCEFGQCKCNPNFQGINCTQCVEDHFFPLCLSCATSCLNNGTCQNQSCICSNPDRFTGHDCSLCKPPYYKPSCLIRPVLLGVKPNHIYDTDMDTNYIMLVGDNLNMTGKLDYYFQNKLVKCKFYT
;
A
#
# COMPACT_ATOMS: atom_id res chain seq x y z
N MET A 1 28.80 72.65 37.41
CA MET A 1 29.43 72.81 38.74
C MET A 1 28.32 72.69 39.77
N VAL A 2 28.46 71.87 40.83
CA VAL A 2 27.52 71.76 41.99
C VAL A 2 26.10 71.25 41.61
N ASN A 3 25.52 70.18 42.16
CA ASN A 3 25.93 69.21 43.21
C ASN A 3 25.37 67.78 42.95
N SER A 4 25.77 66.82 43.79
CA SER A 4 25.44 65.36 43.86
C SER A 4 23.97 64.94 43.56
N PHE A 5 23.68 63.84 42.82
CA PHE A 5 23.66 62.39 43.22
C PHE A 5 22.79 62.12 44.48
N VAL A 6 21.84 61.16 44.60
CA VAL A 6 21.49 59.83 43.98
C VAL A 6 19.93 59.67 44.00
N LEU A 7 19.13 58.89 43.24
CA LEU A 7 19.20 58.05 41.99
C LEU A 7 18.67 56.57 42.15
N PHE A 8 17.46 56.29 41.60
CA PHE A 8 16.89 54.99 41.13
C PHE A 8 16.20 53.93 42.06
N ILE A 9 15.33 53.10 41.43
CA ILE A 9 14.61 51.83 41.84
C ILE A 9 13.43 52.01 42.85
N PHE A 10 12.13 51.68 42.59
CA PHE A 10 11.39 50.40 42.35
C PHE A 10 11.39 49.43 43.59
N THR A 11 10.34 48.70 44.03
CA THR A 11 8.92 48.55 43.61
C THR A 11 8.04 48.00 44.79
N LEU A 12 6.73 47.80 44.53
CA LEU A 12 5.71 47.16 45.41
C LEU A 12 6.16 45.92 46.21
N ILE A 13 5.59 45.75 47.41
CA ILE A 13 5.03 44.45 47.88
C ILE A 13 3.60 44.68 48.42
N LEU A 14 2.77 43.65 48.25
CA LEU A 14 1.32 43.56 48.40
C LEU A 14 0.73 44.01 49.73
N SER A 15 -0.47 44.62 49.65
CA SER A 15 -1.53 44.41 50.62
C SER A 15 -1.97 42.94 50.60
N THR A 16 -1.66 42.16 51.63
CA THR A 16 -2.03 40.75 51.69
C THR A 16 -3.50 40.56 52.02
N PHE A 17 -4.22 39.86 51.13
CA PHE A 17 -5.42 39.12 51.54
C PHE A 17 -5.06 38.22 52.72
N ILE A 18 -5.86 38.23 53.78
CA ILE A 18 -5.89 37.09 54.70
C ILE A 18 -6.63 35.96 53.97
N HIS A 19 -5.89 35.23 53.14
CA HIS A 19 -6.25 33.84 52.86
C HIS A 19 -6.29 33.13 54.22
N GLY A 20 -7.43 32.50 54.54
CA GLY A 20 -7.50 31.65 55.72
C GLY A 20 -6.43 30.57 55.60
N GLN A 21 -5.48 30.54 56.53
CA GLN A 21 -4.54 29.43 56.59
C GLN A 21 -5.35 28.16 56.79
N GLN A 22 -5.22 27.20 55.86
CA GLN A 22 -5.62 25.83 56.14
C GLN A 22 -4.70 25.30 57.24
N ILE A 23 -5.13 25.45 58.49
CA ILE A 23 -4.52 24.76 59.61
C ILE A 23 -4.75 23.27 59.35
N PRO A 24 -3.71 22.45 59.16
CA PRO A 24 -3.92 21.01 59.06
C PRO A 24 -4.43 20.52 60.41
N CYS A 25 -5.52 19.73 60.41
CA CYS A 25 -6.00 19.11 61.65
C CYS A 25 -4.87 18.29 62.29
N PHE A 26 -4.76 18.27 63.62
CA PHE A 26 -3.78 17.41 64.30
C PHE A 26 -4.09 15.93 64.12
N ASN A 27 -5.34 15.60 63.75
CA ASN A 27 -5.79 14.26 63.40
C ASN A 27 -6.03 14.18 61.89
N THR A 28 -5.15 13.51 61.13
CA THR A 28 -5.17 13.49 59.65
C THR A 28 -6.40 12.84 59.05
N ASP A 29 -7.09 12.00 59.82
CA ASP A 29 -8.21 11.19 59.34
C ASP A 29 -9.57 11.89 59.54
N LEU A 30 -9.58 13.08 60.14
CA LEU A 30 -10.79 13.80 60.53
C LEU A 30 -11.62 14.23 59.31
N CYS A 31 -10.97 14.75 58.27
CA CYS A 31 -11.61 15.31 57.07
C CYS A 31 -11.13 14.57 55.81
N MET A 32 -12.06 13.96 55.06
CA MET A 32 -11.70 13.02 54.00
C MET A 32 -11.87 13.64 52.59
N GLY A 33 -10.73 13.93 51.95
CA GLY A 33 -10.65 14.27 50.53
C GLY A 33 -10.89 15.74 50.19
N TYR A 34 -10.94 16.02 48.89
CA TYR A 34 -10.92 17.37 48.30
C TYR A 34 -12.12 18.28 48.64
N GLY A 35 -13.17 17.74 49.28
CA GLY A 35 -14.43 18.43 49.57
C GLY A 35 -14.49 19.23 50.88
N SER A 36 -13.35 19.54 51.53
CA SER A 36 -13.37 20.10 52.89
C SER A 36 -12.15 20.96 53.28
N TYR A 37 -12.30 21.69 54.39
CA TYR A 37 -11.20 22.29 55.14
C TYR A 37 -11.41 22.11 56.65
N CYS A 38 -10.31 22.08 57.41
CA CYS A 38 -10.34 22.01 58.87
C CYS A 38 -10.75 23.35 59.47
N VAL A 39 -11.53 23.32 60.55
CA VAL A 39 -11.83 24.47 61.41
C VAL A 39 -11.53 24.07 62.85
N ARG A 40 -10.96 25.01 63.62
CA ARG A 40 -10.60 24.84 65.02
C ARG A 40 -11.26 25.96 65.81
N GLU A 41 -12.12 25.59 66.75
CA GLU A 41 -12.79 26.48 67.69
C GLU A 41 -12.28 26.22 69.12
N GLU A 42 -12.11 27.29 69.88
CA GLU A 42 -11.80 27.21 71.31
C GLU A 42 -13.07 27.58 72.09
N ARG A 43 -13.47 26.75 73.04
CA ARG A 43 -14.69 26.93 73.84
C ARG A 43 -14.32 26.98 75.31
N GLU A 44 -14.70 28.06 75.99
CA GLU A 44 -14.60 28.18 77.44
C GLU A 44 -15.81 27.51 78.09
N GLN A 45 -15.58 26.52 78.96
CA GLN A 45 -16.61 25.89 79.76
C GLN A 45 -16.04 25.44 81.12
N ASP A 46 -16.62 25.96 82.21
CA ASP A 46 -16.21 25.73 83.61
C ASP A 46 -14.67 25.78 83.83
N ASP A 47 -14.10 26.98 83.66
CA ASP A 47 -12.68 27.32 83.81
C ASP A 47 -11.68 26.49 82.97
N ASN A 48 -12.15 25.69 82.00
CA ASN A 48 -11.32 25.03 81.00
C ASN A 48 -11.57 25.57 79.59
N VAL A 49 -10.51 25.61 78.78
CA VAL A 49 -10.58 25.86 77.33
C VAL A 49 -10.55 24.51 76.62
N GLU A 50 -11.68 24.07 76.09
CA GLU A 50 -11.75 22.91 75.21
C GLU A 50 -11.47 23.33 73.76
N VAL A 51 -10.54 22.64 73.11
CA VAL A 51 -10.21 22.86 71.70
C VAL A 51 -10.92 21.83 70.85
N VAL A 52 -11.85 22.28 70.00
CA VAL A 52 -12.66 21.43 69.11
C VAL A 52 -12.20 21.62 67.67
N GLU A 53 -11.67 20.55 67.06
CA GLU A 53 -11.39 20.48 65.62
C GLU A 53 -12.56 19.79 64.91
N PHE A 54 -13.03 20.36 63.79
CA PHE A 54 -14.09 19.78 62.96
C PHE A 54 -13.94 20.17 61.48
N CYS A 55 -14.57 19.41 60.60
CA CYS A 55 -14.52 19.64 59.16
C CYS A 55 -15.63 20.60 58.72
N LYS A 56 -15.28 21.54 57.86
CA LYS A 56 -16.24 22.38 57.15
C LYS A 56 -16.18 22.08 55.66
N CYS A 57 -17.31 21.65 55.12
CA CYS A 57 -17.40 21.15 53.76
C CYS A 57 -17.46 22.30 52.73
N TYR A 58 -16.93 22.04 51.54
CA TYR A 58 -17.19 22.88 50.36
C TYR A 58 -18.60 22.61 49.82
N GLU A 59 -19.07 23.49 48.93
CA GLU A 59 -20.37 23.33 48.28
C GLU A 59 -20.48 21.97 47.58
N GLY A 60 -21.62 21.30 47.73
CA GLY A 60 -21.86 19.95 47.22
C GLY A 60 -21.44 18.81 48.13
N TYR A 61 -20.74 19.07 49.24
CA TYR A 61 -20.29 18.03 50.21
C TYR A 61 -21.00 18.15 51.57
N THR A 62 -21.16 17.03 52.27
CA THR A 62 -21.84 16.90 53.57
C THR A 62 -21.32 15.69 54.37
N SER A 63 -21.87 15.51 55.58
CA SER A 63 -21.42 14.64 56.67
C SER A 63 -20.21 15.18 57.46
N ALA A 64 -19.99 14.64 58.66
CA ALA A 64 -19.02 15.18 59.64
C ALA A 64 -17.55 15.17 59.16
N ASN A 65 -17.22 14.31 58.17
CA ASN A 65 -15.91 14.28 57.51
C ASN A 65 -15.98 14.68 56.02
N CYS A 66 -17.09 15.27 55.59
CA CYS A 66 -17.38 15.71 54.22
C CYS A 66 -17.31 14.63 53.13
N SER A 67 -17.45 13.35 53.50
CA SER A 67 -17.31 12.20 52.59
C SER A 67 -18.54 11.91 51.72
N GLN A 68 -19.67 12.56 51.98
CA GLN A 68 -20.94 12.36 51.27
C GLN A 68 -21.30 13.59 50.43
N CYS A 69 -22.08 13.41 49.37
CA CYS A 69 -22.61 14.53 48.60
C CYS A 69 -23.88 15.11 49.24
N ALA A 70 -24.00 16.43 49.17
CA ALA A 70 -25.16 17.19 49.66
C ALA A 70 -26.43 16.89 48.85
N GLU A 71 -27.57 17.34 49.34
CA GLU A 71 -28.83 17.24 48.58
C GLU A 71 -28.71 17.99 47.24
N ASN A 72 -29.22 17.39 46.17
CA ASN A 72 -29.04 17.81 44.77
C ASN A 72 -27.59 17.68 44.23
N TYR A 73 -26.74 16.85 44.85
CA TYR A 73 -25.44 16.44 44.31
C TYR A 73 -25.30 14.90 44.24
N TYR A 74 -24.49 14.41 43.31
CA TYR A 74 -24.14 13.00 43.12
C TYR A 74 -22.62 12.80 43.08
N LYS A 75 -22.17 11.59 43.40
CA LYS A 75 -20.75 11.25 43.55
C LYS A 75 -20.19 10.62 42.28
N THR A 76 -19.04 11.10 41.82
CA THR A 76 -18.31 10.52 40.69
C THR A 76 -17.48 9.30 41.12
N PRO A 77 -17.02 8.45 40.19
CA PRO A 77 -16.03 7.41 40.49
C PRO A 77 -14.70 7.94 41.08
N LEU A 78 -14.41 9.24 40.92
CA LEU A 78 -13.26 9.92 41.52
C LEU A 78 -13.56 10.49 42.93
N SER A 79 -14.74 10.18 43.49
CA SER A 79 -15.26 10.70 44.76
C SER A 79 -15.55 12.20 44.82
N GLU A 80 -15.62 12.87 43.67
CA GLU A 80 -16.06 14.28 43.57
C GLU A 80 -17.58 14.36 43.66
N CYS A 81 -18.12 15.44 44.22
CA CYS A 81 -19.56 15.71 44.23
C CYS A 81 -19.94 16.72 43.15
N LEU A 82 -20.77 16.29 42.18
CA LEU A 82 -21.27 17.10 41.07
C LEU A 82 -22.76 17.43 41.26
N PRO A 83 -23.23 18.61 40.84
CA PRO A 83 -24.64 18.96 40.96
C PRO A 83 -25.49 18.09 40.03
N CYS A 84 -26.70 17.74 40.46
CA CYS A 84 -27.64 16.91 39.69
C CYS A 84 -27.99 17.49 38.31
N THR A 85 -27.81 18.79 38.09
CA THR A 85 -27.95 19.44 36.77
C THR A 85 -26.91 18.98 35.74
N SER A 86 -25.79 18.40 36.18
CA SER A 86 -24.79 17.73 35.31
C SER A 86 -25.21 16.31 34.89
N CYS A 87 -26.36 15.82 35.33
CA CYS A 87 -26.94 14.54 34.89
C CYS A 87 -27.81 14.78 33.65
N LEU A 88 -27.21 14.70 32.46
CA LEU A 88 -27.83 15.15 31.20
C LEU A 88 -28.75 14.08 30.58
N ASN A 89 -29.36 14.40 29.43
CA ASN A 89 -30.15 13.47 28.60
C ASN A 89 -31.25 12.69 29.37
N ASN A 90 -32.00 13.42 30.21
CA ASN A 90 -33.02 12.88 31.11
C ASN A 90 -32.49 11.79 32.07
N GLY A 91 -31.24 11.93 32.53
CA GLY A 91 -30.72 11.20 33.69
C GLY A 91 -31.46 11.63 34.97
N THR A 92 -31.70 10.67 35.86
CA THR A 92 -32.34 10.91 37.16
C THR A 92 -31.29 10.86 38.27
N CYS A 93 -31.13 11.96 39.00
CA CYS A 93 -30.24 12.01 40.15
C CYS A 93 -30.92 11.36 41.37
N LYS A 94 -30.35 10.29 41.94
CA LYS A 94 -30.94 9.57 43.08
C LYS A 94 -29.85 8.85 43.90
N ASN A 95 -29.99 8.81 45.22
CA ASN A 95 -29.07 8.10 46.13
C ASN A 95 -27.57 8.51 45.98
N GLN A 96 -27.29 9.77 45.60
CA GLN A 96 -25.96 10.25 45.22
C GLN A 96 -25.37 9.59 43.95
N GLU A 97 -26.20 9.04 43.07
CA GLU A 97 -25.85 8.53 41.75
C GLU A 97 -26.62 9.26 40.64
N CYS A 98 -26.03 9.38 39.45
CA CYS A 98 -26.69 9.86 38.24
C CYS A 98 -27.15 8.64 37.41
N LEU A 99 -28.45 8.35 37.43
CA LEU A 99 -29.05 7.17 36.77
C LEU A 99 -29.52 7.54 35.36
N CYS A 100 -28.79 7.07 34.34
CA CYS A 100 -29.08 7.42 32.95
C CYS A 100 -30.35 6.77 32.39
N SER A 101 -31.08 7.54 31.59
CA SER A 101 -32.16 7.04 30.72
C SER A 101 -31.66 5.93 29.80
N ASP A 102 -32.55 5.04 29.37
CA ASP A 102 -32.24 3.70 28.81
C ASP A 102 -31.20 3.62 27.68
N ARG A 103 -30.94 4.71 26.95
CA ARG A 103 -30.00 4.77 25.82
C ARG A 103 -28.62 5.33 26.14
N PHE A 104 -28.47 5.93 27.33
CA PHE A 104 -27.29 6.71 27.72
C PHE A 104 -26.49 6.04 28.84
N THR A 105 -25.22 6.41 28.97
CA THR A 105 -24.28 5.90 29.98
C THR A 105 -23.17 6.91 30.29
N GLY A 106 -22.27 6.54 31.20
CA GLY A 106 -21.21 7.41 31.72
C GLY A 106 -21.71 8.39 32.78
N VAL A 107 -20.77 8.99 33.52
CA VAL A 107 -21.02 9.81 34.73
C VAL A 107 -22.03 10.94 34.50
N TYR A 108 -22.04 11.51 33.29
CA TYR A 108 -22.88 12.65 32.90
C TYR A 108 -24.10 12.26 32.03
N CYS A 109 -24.29 10.96 31.75
CA CYS A 109 -25.24 10.45 30.75
C CYS A 109 -25.06 11.01 29.33
N THR A 110 -23.84 11.42 28.97
CA THR A 110 -23.48 11.99 27.66
C THR A 110 -23.02 10.96 26.64
N LEU A 111 -22.68 9.74 27.07
CA LEU A 111 -22.25 8.66 26.18
C LEU A 111 -23.46 7.80 25.80
N CYS A 112 -23.44 7.22 24.61
CA CYS A 112 -24.40 6.19 24.24
C CYS A 112 -24.00 4.84 24.86
N LYS A 113 -24.99 3.97 25.12
CA LYS A 113 -24.72 2.55 25.40
C LYS A 113 -24.22 1.84 24.14
N GLU A 114 -23.71 0.62 24.31
CA GLU A 114 -23.27 -0.25 23.22
C GLU A 114 -24.37 -0.40 22.14
N HIS A 115 -23.95 -0.50 20.88
CA HIS A 115 -24.81 -0.54 19.68
C HIS A 115 -25.69 0.70 19.43
N LEU A 116 -25.52 1.80 20.18
CA LEU A 116 -26.24 3.06 19.99
C LEU A 116 -25.27 4.20 19.62
N TYR A 117 -25.65 5.02 18.63
CA TYR A 117 -24.79 6.04 18.04
C TYR A 117 -25.53 7.35 17.69
N GLY A 118 -24.74 8.39 17.42
CA GLY A 118 -25.22 9.73 17.10
C GLY A 118 -25.79 10.49 18.31
N GLN A 119 -26.13 11.77 18.11
CA GLN A 119 -26.56 12.68 19.18
C GLN A 119 -27.80 12.20 19.98
N SER A 120 -28.64 11.35 19.36
CA SER A 120 -29.86 10.80 19.96
C SER A 120 -29.72 9.35 20.46
N CYS A 121 -28.51 8.79 20.43
CA CYS A 121 -28.18 7.40 20.77
C CYS A 121 -29.19 6.40 20.18
N LEU A 122 -29.19 6.30 18.85
CA LEU A 122 -30.07 5.43 18.08
C LEU A 122 -29.29 4.21 17.53
N PRO A 123 -29.95 3.07 17.30
CA PRO A 123 -29.34 1.90 16.64
C PRO A 123 -29.25 2.16 15.12
N ILE A 124 -28.38 3.10 14.74
CA ILE A 124 -28.08 3.44 13.35
C ILE A 124 -26.93 2.59 12.83
N LEU A 125 -26.97 2.30 11.53
CA LEU A 125 -25.86 1.70 10.79
C LEU A 125 -24.64 2.61 10.88
N ILE A 126 -23.48 2.03 11.15
CA ILE A 126 -22.23 2.78 11.30
C ILE A 126 -21.06 1.98 10.71
N LEU A 127 -20.12 2.69 10.09
CA LEU A 127 -18.92 2.11 9.47
C LEU A 127 -17.69 2.67 10.18
N PHE A 128 -16.76 1.81 10.58
CA PHE A 128 -15.57 2.18 11.35
C PHE A 128 -14.29 2.14 10.50
N TYR A 129 -13.93 0.97 9.95
CA TYR A 129 -12.67 0.76 9.22
C TYR A 129 -12.71 -0.47 8.31
N LEU A 130 -11.71 -0.61 7.43
CA LEU A 130 -11.47 -1.81 6.63
C LEU A 130 -10.43 -2.71 7.31
N THR A 131 -10.58 -4.03 7.22
CA THR A 131 -9.55 -4.95 7.75
C THR A 131 -8.22 -4.87 6.99
N ARG A 132 -8.26 -4.40 5.73
CA ARG A 132 -7.11 -4.29 4.82
C ARG A 132 -7.38 -3.19 3.79
N THR A 133 -6.35 -2.41 3.45
CA THR A 133 -6.41 -1.35 2.40
C THR A 133 -5.52 -1.63 1.20
N GLU A 134 -4.37 -2.30 1.39
CA GLU A 134 -3.38 -2.61 0.36
C GLU A 134 -3.63 -4.02 -0.20
N PHE A 135 -3.93 -4.14 -1.48
CA PHE A 135 -4.18 -5.39 -2.20
C PHE A 135 -3.29 -5.49 -3.44
N ASP A 136 -3.02 -6.71 -3.91
CA ASP A 136 -2.32 -6.94 -5.16
C ASP A 136 -3.31 -7.14 -6.34
N ASP A 137 -2.92 -6.75 -7.56
CA ASP A 137 -3.79 -6.82 -8.74
C ASP A 137 -4.21 -8.25 -9.14
N ILE A 138 -3.42 -9.26 -8.75
CA ILE A 138 -3.78 -10.69 -8.81
C ILE A 138 -4.99 -11.07 -7.93
N GLU A 139 -5.30 -10.32 -6.87
CA GLU A 139 -6.42 -10.63 -5.97
C GLU A 139 -7.78 -10.12 -6.48
N MET A 140 -7.77 -9.25 -7.51
CA MET A 140 -8.96 -8.60 -8.05
C MET A 140 -9.90 -9.61 -8.71
N GLY A 141 -11.10 -9.78 -8.15
CA GLY A 141 -12.08 -10.80 -8.57
C GLY A 141 -12.04 -12.10 -7.73
N TYR A 142 -11.05 -12.26 -6.84
CA TYR A 142 -10.85 -13.49 -6.06
C TYR A 142 -10.89 -13.30 -4.54
N THR A 143 -10.74 -12.07 -4.04
CA THR A 143 -10.78 -11.74 -2.61
C THR A 143 -11.84 -10.69 -2.26
N ASP A 144 -12.07 -10.49 -0.97
CA ASP A 144 -13.01 -9.52 -0.42
C ASP A 144 -12.32 -8.44 0.41
N VAL A 145 -12.81 -7.21 0.29
CA VAL A 145 -12.59 -6.18 1.32
C VAL A 145 -13.59 -6.44 2.45
N VAL A 146 -13.11 -6.74 3.66
CA VAL A 146 -13.96 -6.85 4.84
C VAL A 146 -14.03 -5.49 5.55
N VAL A 147 -15.26 -5.05 5.81
CA VAL A 147 -15.59 -3.76 6.40
C VAL A 147 -16.13 -4.01 7.80
N ILE A 148 -15.56 -3.31 8.77
CA ILE A 148 -15.96 -3.35 10.17
C ILE A 148 -16.84 -2.15 10.49
N GLY A 149 -17.96 -2.42 11.16
CA GLY A 149 -18.96 -1.44 11.58
C GLY A 149 -19.87 -2.04 12.63
N ASP A 150 -21.12 -1.58 12.70
CA ASP A 150 -22.13 -2.12 13.61
C ASP A 150 -23.58 -1.88 13.11
N ASN A 151 -24.54 -2.55 13.75
CA ASN A 151 -25.97 -2.58 13.45
C ASN A 151 -26.33 -3.16 12.07
N PHE A 152 -25.46 -3.94 11.42
CA PHE A 152 -25.70 -4.50 10.09
C PHE A 152 -26.84 -5.55 10.11
N ASN A 153 -28.02 -5.19 9.60
CA ASN A 153 -29.26 -5.97 9.75
C ASN A 153 -30.20 -5.88 8.53
N HIS A 154 -29.65 -5.72 7.32
CA HIS A 154 -30.41 -5.43 6.09
C HIS A 154 -29.92 -6.24 4.88
N ASP A 155 -30.83 -6.79 4.10
CA ASP A 155 -30.51 -7.87 3.14
C ASP A 155 -29.81 -7.42 1.85
N ASN A 156 -29.77 -6.12 1.52
CA ASN A 156 -29.20 -5.62 0.28
C ASN A 156 -28.04 -4.62 0.52
N VAL A 157 -26.80 -5.08 0.30
CA VAL A 157 -25.57 -4.27 0.39
C VAL A 157 -24.94 -4.13 -0.99
N THR A 158 -24.65 -2.91 -1.41
CA THR A 158 -23.94 -2.60 -2.66
C THR A 158 -22.61 -1.94 -2.35
N CYS A 159 -21.52 -2.50 -2.89
CA CYS A 159 -20.17 -1.96 -2.74
C CYS A 159 -19.73 -1.28 -4.05
N LEU A 160 -19.48 0.03 -4.01
CA LEU A 160 -19.06 0.84 -5.14
C LEU A 160 -17.58 1.19 -5.01
N PHE A 161 -16.78 0.74 -5.97
CA PHE A 161 -15.35 1.04 -6.09
C PHE A 161 -15.15 2.09 -7.17
N ARG A 162 -14.77 3.32 -6.80
CA ARG A 162 -14.52 4.42 -7.75
C ARG A 162 -13.03 4.79 -7.75
N HIS A 163 -12.40 4.81 -8.92
CA HIS A 163 -11.00 5.23 -9.04
C HIS A 163 -10.84 6.71 -8.73
N LEU A 164 -9.96 7.06 -7.78
CA LEU A 164 -9.83 8.42 -7.25
C LEU A 164 -9.43 9.47 -8.31
N TYR A 165 -8.63 9.07 -9.31
CA TYR A 165 -8.19 9.94 -10.39
C TYR A 165 -9.05 9.86 -11.66
N SER A 166 -10.12 9.04 -11.69
CA SER A 166 -11.00 8.94 -12.86
C SER A 166 -12.40 8.48 -12.47
N SER A 167 -13.36 9.41 -12.42
CA SER A 167 -14.77 9.14 -12.13
C SER A 167 -15.46 8.24 -13.16
N GLN A 168 -14.89 8.09 -14.35
CA GLN A 168 -15.36 7.16 -15.39
C GLN A 168 -15.02 5.69 -15.05
N ILE A 169 -13.97 5.46 -14.24
CA ILE A 169 -13.58 4.11 -13.80
C ILE A 169 -14.26 3.85 -12.46
N GLN A 170 -15.46 3.28 -12.53
CA GLN A 170 -16.16 2.75 -11.36
C GLN A 170 -16.70 1.34 -11.63
N LYS A 171 -16.67 0.50 -10.59
CA LYS A 171 -17.16 -0.88 -10.59
C LYS A 171 -18.03 -1.08 -9.37
N THR A 172 -19.11 -1.85 -9.50
CA THR A 172 -19.94 -2.29 -8.37
C THR A 172 -19.79 -3.78 -8.14
N SER A 173 -19.88 -4.21 -6.88
CA SER A 173 -20.11 -5.61 -6.52
C SER A 173 -21.27 -5.70 -5.52
N GLN A 174 -21.95 -6.84 -5.51
CA GLN A 174 -22.93 -7.16 -4.48
C GLN A 174 -22.16 -7.50 -3.20
N GLY A 175 -22.34 -6.69 -2.17
CA GLY A 175 -21.82 -6.98 -0.84
C GLY A 175 -22.65 -8.04 -0.13
N ARG A 176 -22.08 -8.64 0.91
CA ARG A 176 -22.78 -9.57 1.82
C ARG A 176 -22.53 -9.21 3.27
N ILE A 177 -23.57 -9.23 4.09
CA ILE A 177 -23.42 -9.19 5.55
C ILE A 177 -22.91 -10.57 6.01
N LEU A 178 -21.85 -10.57 6.82
CA LEU A 178 -21.34 -11.78 7.47
C LEU A 178 -21.91 -11.94 8.88
N ASN A 179 -22.08 -10.82 9.59
CA ASN A 179 -22.73 -10.69 10.90
C ASN A 179 -23.05 -9.20 11.15
N ASN A 180 -23.61 -8.86 12.32
CA ASN A 180 -24.02 -7.49 12.68
C ASN A 180 -22.89 -6.42 12.68
N THR A 181 -21.62 -6.82 12.62
CA THR A 181 -20.45 -5.91 12.63
C THR A 181 -19.53 -6.06 11.42
N HIS A 182 -19.79 -7.03 10.53
CA HIS A 182 -18.92 -7.36 9.38
C HIS A 182 -19.69 -7.44 8.06
N ILE A 183 -19.24 -6.67 7.06
CA ILE A 183 -19.64 -6.78 5.65
C ILE A 183 -18.44 -7.24 4.83
N ALA A 184 -18.66 -8.13 3.85
CA ALA A 184 -17.68 -8.44 2.81
C ALA A 184 -18.11 -7.84 1.47
N CYS A 185 -17.22 -7.05 0.88
CA CYS A 185 -17.34 -6.47 -0.45
C CYS A 185 -16.37 -7.19 -1.40
N PRO A 186 -16.84 -8.04 -2.33
CA PRO A 186 -15.97 -8.69 -3.31
C PRO A 186 -15.21 -7.66 -4.15
N LEU A 187 -13.88 -7.81 -4.29
CA LEU A 187 -13.11 -6.96 -5.19
C LEU A 187 -13.55 -7.24 -6.64
N PRO A 188 -13.95 -6.22 -7.43
CA PRO A 188 -14.42 -6.43 -8.78
C PRO A 188 -13.26 -6.80 -9.70
N ALA A 189 -13.46 -7.82 -10.55
CA ALA A 189 -12.46 -8.21 -11.55
C ALA A 189 -12.10 -7.02 -12.47
N LEU A 190 -10.80 -6.79 -12.63
CA LEU A 190 -10.28 -5.81 -13.58
C LEU A 190 -10.47 -6.34 -15.00
N THR A 191 -10.95 -5.46 -15.87
CA THR A 191 -11.25 -5.76 -17.29
C THR A 191 -10.52 -4.78 -18.21
N TYR A 192 -9.40 -4.24 -17.74
CA TYR A 192 -8.65 -3.17 -18.41
C TYR A 192 -7.15 -3.37 -18.18
N ASP A 193 -6.40 -3.28 -19.26
CA ASP A 193 -4.94 -3.37 -19.31
C ASP A 193 -4.35 -2.00 -18.96
N VAL A 194 -3.78 -1.85 -17.76
CA VAL A 194 -3.12 -0.61 -17.31
C VAL A 194 -1.96 -0.90 -16.37
N HIS A 195 -0.76 -0.42 -16.74
CA HIS A 195 0.50 -0.79 -16.11
C HIS A 195 0.86 0.07 -14.87
N ARG A 196 -0.07 0.29 -13.93
CA ARG A 196 0.14 1.18 -12.77
C ARG A 196 -0.59 0.70 -11.51
N GLN A 197 -0.09 1.15 -10.35
CA GLN A 197 -0.85 1.11 -9.10
C GLN A 197 -2.15 1.92 -9.25
N TYR A 198 -3.23 1.43 -8.64
CA TYR A 198 -4.54 2.09 -8.64
C TYR A 198 -4.92 2.48 -7.22
N THR A 199 -5.64 3.59 -7.07
CA THR A 199 -6.26 3.93 -5.78
C THR A 199 -7.76 4.11 -5.98
N TYR A 200 -8.55 3.32 -5.26
CA TYR A 200 -10.01 3.33 -5.28
C TYR A 200 -10.57 3.87 -3.97
N MET A 201 -11.64 4.65 -4.05
CA MET A 201 -12.52 4.95 -2.94
C MET A 201 -13.66 3.93 -2.94
N LEU A 202 -13.82 3.20 -1.84
CA LEU A 202 -14.95 2.33 -1.57
C LEU A 202 -16.08 3.16 -0.94
N THR A 203 -17.27 3.05 -1.50
CA THR A 203 -18.53 3.56 -0.93
C THR A 203 -19.48 2.40 -0.73
N ILE A 204 -20.17 2.35 0.40
CA ILE A 204 -21.12 1.29 0.74
C ILE A 204 -22.52 1.89 0.82
N SER A 205 -23.44 1.29 0.07
CA SER A 205 -24.87 1.56 0.19
C SER A 205 -25.58 0.34 0.73
N ILE A 206 -26.55 0.56 1.60
CA ILE A 206 -27.46 -0.47 2.10
C ILE A 206 -28.89 0.01 1.84
N ASN A 207 -29.70 -0.84 1.20
CA ASN A 207 -31.04 -0.49 0.72
C ASN A 207 -31.05 0.83 -0.08
N GLU A 208 -30.11 0.96 -1.03
CA GLU A 208 -29.85 2.14 -1.88
C GLU A 208 -29.32 3.39 -1.15
N THR A 209 -29.60 3.57 0.14
CA THR A 209 -28.97 4.61 0.99
C THR A 209 -27.47 4.42 1.11
N SER A 210 -26.66 5.40 0.70
CA SER A 210 -25.21 5.43 0.98
C SER A 210 -24.95 5.77 2.44
N ILE A 211 -24.13 4.97 3.12
CA ILE A 211 -23.82 5.16 4.54
C ILE A 211 -22.62 6.09 4.69
N GLN A 212 -22.78 7.15 5.48
CA GLN A 212 -21.66 8.00 5.91
C GLN A 212 -20.81 7.24 6.94
N SER A 213 -19.50 7.43 6.90
CA SER A 213 -18.60 6.92 7.95
C SER A 213 -18.91 7.60 9.30
N SER A 214 -18.53 6.98 10.42
CA SER A 214 -18.67 7.58 11.76
C SER A 214 -17.91 8.91 11.92
N ASN A 215 -16.93 9.16 11.06
CA ASN A 215 -16.18 10.42 10.95
C ASN A 215 -16.35 11.01 9.55
N ASP A 216 -16.69 12.30 9.45
CA ASP A 216 -16.79 13.05 8.18
C ASP A 216 -15.46 13.14 7.39
N HIS A 217 -14.35 12.67 7.97
CA HIS A 217 -13.01 12.65 7.36
C HIS A 217 -12.56 11.26 6.87
N PHE A 218 -13.26 10.17 7.21
CA PHE A 218 -12.84 8.83 6.82
C PHE A 218 -13.49 8.39 5.49
N GLN A 219 -12.71 8.49 4.42
CA GLN A 219 -12.97 7.79 3.16
C GLN A 219 -12.30 6.41 3.21
N PHE A 220 -13.01 5.36 2.81
CA PHE A 220 -12.41 4.04 2.70
C PHE A 220 -11.58 3.94 1.41
N ILE A 221 -10.28 4.18 1.55
CA ILE A 221 -9.32 4.17 0.46
C ILE A 221 -8.67 2.78 0.35
N LEU A 222 -8.57 2.28 -0.87
CA LEU A 222 -7.99 1.00 -1.25
C LEU A 222 -6.87 1.25 -2.26
N ASN A 223 -5.68 0.71 -2.02
CA ASN A 223 -4.59 0.71 -2.98
C ASN A 223 -4.48 -0.68 -3.60
N ILE A 224 -4.44 -0.74 -4.93
CA ILE A 224 -4.15 -1.95 -5.68
C ILE A 224 -2.75 -1.83 -6.26
N HIS A 225 -1.82 -2.67 -5.81
CA HIS A 225 -0.46 -2.74 -6.30
C HIS A 225 -0.40 -3.56 -7.59
N HIS A 226 0.43 -3.12 -8.54
CA HIS A 226 0.68 -3.85 -9.77
C HIS A 226 1.82 -4.85 -9.53
N THR A 227 1.54 -6.16 -9.61
CA THR A 227 2.54 -7.20 -9.28
C THR A 227 3.53 -7.50 -10.41
N CYS A 228 3.26 -7.02 -11.62
CA CYS A 228 4.17 -7.14 -12.75
C CYS A 228 5.47 -6.35 -12.52
N PRO A 229 6.66 -6.98 -12.63
CA PRO A 229 7.93 -6.28 -12.46
C PRO A 229 8.14 -5.17 -13.50
N ASN A 230 8.52 -3.97 -13.04
CA ASN A 230 8.87 -2.84 -13.91
C ASN A 230 10.01 -3.16 -14.91
N ASN A 231 10.81 -4.19 -14.63
CA ASN A 231 11.76 -4.75 -15.59
C ASN A 231 11.08 -5.84 -16.43
N MET A 232 10.74 -5.50 -17.68
CA MET A 232 10.12 -6.41 -18.67
C MET A 232 10.90 -7.71 -18.95
N SER A 233 12.12 -7.86 -18.44
CA SER A 233 12.97 -9.05 -18.59
C SER A 233 12.38 -10.36 -18.03
N THR A 234 11.31 -10.31 -17.23
CA THR A 234 10.62 -11.50 -16.71
C THR A 234 9.61 -12.09 -17.70
N CYS A 235 9.00 -11.28 -18.57
CA CYS A 235 7.99 -11.73 -19.54
C CYS A 235 8.49 -11.50 -20.96
N ASN A 236 9.30 -12.42 -21.47
CA ASN A 236 9.89 -12.31 -22.81
C ASN A 236 8.90 -12.81 -23.86
N ASN A 237 8.67 -12.05 -24.94
CA ASN A 237 7.66 -12.35 -25.97
C ASN A 237 6.24 -12.50 -25.38
N ALA A 238 5.86 -11.58 -24.48
CA ALA A 238 4.62 -11.64 -23.72
C ALA A 238 4.16 -10.24 -23.25
N VAL A 239 2.93 -10.16 -22.77
CA VAL A 239 2.42 -9.06 -21.94
C VAL A 239 2.31 -9.57 -20.51
N CYS A 240 2.58 -8.75 -19.49
CA CYS A 240 2.31 -9.13 -18.10
C CYS A 240 0.91 -8.65 -17.69
N GLU A 241 0.07 -9.57 -17.21
CA GLU A 241 -1.31 -9.33 -16.81
C GLU A 241 -1.55 -10.01 -15.45
N PHE A 242 -1.93 -9.24 -14.43
CA PHE A 242 -2.16 -9.70 -13.05
C PHE A 242 -1.02 -10.56 -12.47
N GLY A 243 0.23 -10.12 -12.68
CA GLY A 243 1.43 -10.79 -12.19
C GLY A 243 1.88 -12.02 -12.99
N GLN A 244 1.19 -12.37 -14.08
CA GLN A 244 1.50 -13.54 -14.91
C GLN A 244 1.85 -13.12 -16.34
N CYS A 245 2.78 -13.84 -16.98
CA CYS A 245 3.14 -13.58 -18.37
C CYS A 245 2.15 -14.24 -19.33
N LYS A 246 1.38 -13.42 -20.05
CA LYS A 246 0.49 -13.82 -21.15
C LYS A 246 1.30 -13.91 -22.44
N CYS A 247 1.69 -15.12 -22.80
CA CYS A 247 2.59 -15.38 -23.92
C CYS A 247 2.00 -14.97 -25.28
N ASN A 248 2.86 -14.47 -26.16
CA ASN A 248 2.53 -14.34 -27.58
C ASN A 248 2.24 -15.71 -28.21
N PRO A 249 1.50 -15.78 -29.33
CA PRO A 249 1.30 -17.03 -30.06
C PRO A 249 2.61 -17.79 -30.32
N ASN A 250 2.56 -19.11 -30.15
CA ASN A 250 3.68 -20.06 -30.23
C ASN A 250 4.70 -20.02 -29.07
N PHE A 251 4.57 -19.11 -28.10
CA PHE A 251 5.38 -19.09 -26.87
C PHE A 251 4.61 -19.69 -25.68
N GLN A 252 5.33 -20.28 -24.71
CA GLN A 252 4.79 -20.87 -23.49
C GLN A 252 5.78 -20.83 -22.31
N GLY A 253 5.35 -21.35 -21.17
CA GLY A 253 6.10 -21.34 -19.90
C GLY A 253 5.90 -20.05 -19.12
N ILE A 254 6.19 -20.09 -17.81
CA ILE A 254 5.85 -19.02 -16.84
C ILE A 254 6.40 -17.63 -17.27
N ASN A 255 7.58 -17.61 -17.90
CA ASN A 255 8.25 -16.39 -18.37
C ASN A 255 8.15 -16.20 -19.89
N CYS A 256 7.38 -17.04 -20.58
CA CYS A 256 7.22 -17.12 -22.04
C CYS A 256 8.54 -17.35 -22.82
N THR A 257 9.54 -17.91 -22.13
CA THR A 257 10.87 -18.27 -22.66
C THR A 257 10.97 -19.72 -23.18
N GLN A 258 9.86 -20.30 -23.64
CA GLN A 258 9.81 -21.62 -24.29
C GLN A 258 8.89 -21.55 -25.52
N CYS A 259 9.12 -22.40 -26.52
CA CYS A 259 8.19 -22.58 -27.63
C CYS A 259 7.15 -23.65 -27.32
N VAL A 260 5.96 -23.54 -27.90
CA VAL A 260 4.96 -24.62 -27.91
C VAL A 260 5.47 -25.83 -28.70
N GLU A 261 4.74 -26.95 -28.62
CA GLU A 261 5.05 -28.15 -29.41
C GLU A 261 5.08 -27.84 -30.92
N ASP A 262 5.89 -28.59 -31.67
CA ASP A 262 6.19 -28.35 -33.10
C ASP A 262 6.74 -26.95 -33.47
N HIS A 263 7.37 -26.23 -32.52
CA HIS A 263 8.03 -24.94 -32.77
C HIS A 263 9.46 -24.86 -32.17
N PHE A 264 10.34 -24.04 -32.76
CA PHE A 264 11.77 -23.96 -32.38
C PHE A 264 12.35 -22.55 -32.19
N PHE A 265 13.43 -22.46 -31.40
CA PHE A 265 14.09 -21.21 -31.00
C PHE A 265 14.86 -20.51 -32.14
N PRO A 266 15.01 -19.17 -32.09
CA PRO A 266 14.61 -18.27 -31.01
C PRO A 266 13.28 -17.53 -31.24
N LEU A 267 12.64 -17.71 -32.39
CA LEU A 267 11.42 -17.00 -32.79
C LEU A 267 10.14 -17.84 -32.72
N CYS A 268 10.22 -19.07 -32.20
CA CYS A 268 9.14 -20.06 -32.17
C CYS A 268 8.45 -20.21 -33.54
N LEU A 269 9.30 -20.49 -34.54
CA LEU A 269 8.89 -20.82 -35.90
C LEU A 269 8.45 -22.29 -35.98
N SER A 270 7.50 -22.60 -36.87
CA SER A 270 6.96 -23.96 -37.00
C SER A 270 7.98 -24.91 -37.61
N CYS A 271 8.22 -26.02 -36.90
CA CYS A 271 9.06 -27.12 -37.33
C CYS A 271 8.69 -27.67 -38.72
N ALA A 272 7.39 -27.71 -39.05
CA ALA A 272 6.90 -28.31 -40.30
C ALA A 272 7.24 -27.49 -41.56
N THR A 273 7.47 -26.18 -41.42
CA THR A 273 7.67 -25.26 -42.57
C THR A 273 9.00 -24.53 -42.54
N SER A 274 9.61 -24.37 -41.36
CA SER A 274 10.78 -23.51 -41.15
C SER A 274 12.09 -24.29 -40.92
N CYS A 275 12.02 -25.61 -40.70
CA CYS A 275 13.21 -26.48 -40.79
C CYS A 275 13.55 -26.75 -42.26
N LEU A 276 14.40 -25.93 -42.85
CA LEU A 276 14.76 -26.05 -44.26
C LEU A 276 15.75 -27.20 -44.52
N ASN A 277 15.96 -27.52 -45.79
CA ASN A 277 16.94 -28.52 -46.25
C ASN A 277 16.77 -29.91 -45.59
N ASN A 278 15.52 -30.31 -45.32
CA ASN A 278 15.16 -31.58 -44.65
C ASN A 278 15.71 -31.70 -43.21
N GLY A 279 15.85 -30.57 -42.50
CA GLY A 279 16.11 -30.57 -41.07
C GLY A 279 14.99 -31.24 -40.26
N THR A 280 15.33 -31.85 -39.14
CA THR A 280 14.39 -32.49 -38.20
C THR A 280 14.34 -31.69 -36.92
N CYS A 281 13.14 -31.32 -36.47
CA CYS A 281 12.98 -30.66 -35.18
C CYS A 281 13.17 -31.64 -34.02
N GLN A 282 13.96 -31.25 -33.03
CA GLN A 282 14.11 -31.98 -31.77
C GLN A 282 14.39 -30.98 -30.64
N ASN A 283 13.72 -31.14 -29.49
CA ASN A 283 13.92 -30.32 -28.29
C ASN A 283 13.92 -28.79 -28.57
N GLN A 284 12.91 -28.32 -29.31
CA GLN A 284 12.73 -26.92 -29.72
C GLN A 284 13.94 -26.33 -30.50
N SER A 285 14.69 -27.18 -31.20
CA SER A 285 15.82 -26.83 -32.07
C SER A 285 15.70 -27.54 -33.42
N CYS A 286 16.11 -26.90 -34.52
CA CYS A 286 16.20 -27.59 -35.82
C CYS A 286 17.56 -28.30 -35.97
N ILE A 287 17.54 -29.62 -36.17
CA ILE A 287 18.75 -30.41 -36.44
C ILE A 287 18.86 -30.64 -37.95
N CYS A 288 19.89 -30.07 -38.57
CA CYS A 288 20.10 -30.20 -40.00
C CYS A 288 20.54 -31.62 -40.37
N SER A 289 19.83 -32.29 -41.29
CA SER A 289 20.13 -33.68 -41.68
C SER A 289 21.45 -33.87 -42.45
N ASN A 290 22.17 -32.79 -42.73
CA ASN A 290 23.60 -32.82 -43.06
C ASN A 290 24.31 -31.62 -42.38
N PRO A 291 24.84 -31.79 -41.15
CA PRO A 291 25.45 -30.71 -40.36
C PRO A 291 26.87 -30.34 -40.82
N ASP A 292 27.40 -31.01 -41.85
CA ASP A 292 28.64 -30.62 -42.54
C ASP A 292 28.40 -29.75 -43.78
N ARG A 293 27.14 -29.66 -44.23
CA ARG A 293 26.72 -28.85 -45.39
C ARG A 293 25.83 -27.67 -45.00
N PHE A 294 24.94 -27.86 -44.03
CA PHE A 294 23.94 -26.88 -43.60
C PHE A 294 24.20 -26.40 -42.17
N THR A 295 23.78 -25.17 -41.87
CA THR A 295 23.92 -24.53 -40.56
C THR A 295 22.88 -23.40 -40.41
N GLY A 296 22.89 -22.69 -39.27
CA GLY A 296 21.84 -21.76 -38.87
C GLY A 296 20.67 -22.47 -38.15
N HIS A 297 19.92 -21.71 -37.35
CA HIS A 297 18.83 -22.19 -36.50
C HIS A 297 17.68 -22.90 -37.24
N ASP A 298 17.57 -22.63 -38.53
CA ASP A 298 16.54 -23.01 -39.52
C ASP A 298 17.12 -23.88 -40.64
N CYS A 299 18.42 -24.24 -40.55
CA CYS A 299 19.18 -24.94 -41.57
C CYS A 299 19.24 -24.25 -42.94
N SER A 300 18.98 -22.93 -43.03
CA SER A 300 18.99 -22.18 -44.30
C SER A 300 20.38 -21.78 -44.79
N LEU A 301 21.38 -21.80 -43.90
CA LEU A 301 22.74 -21.33 -44.20
C LEU A 301 23.63 -22.50 -44.64
N CYS A 302 24.64 -22.18 -45.45
CA CYS A 302 25.65 -23.16 -45.87
C CYS A 302 26.88 -23.10 -44.96
N LYS A 303 27.40 -24.25 -44.55
CA LYS A 303 28.66 -24.39 -43.83
C LYS A 303 29.82 -24.40 -44.86
N PRO A 304 30.94 -23.66 -44.65
CA PRO A 304 32.09 -23.75 -45.54
C PRO A 304 32.60 -25.20 -45.65
N PRO A 305 32.97 -25.70 -46.85
CA PRO A 305 33.21 -24.97 -48.10
C PRO A 305 32.00 -24.92 -49.06
N TYR A 306 30.77 -25.14 -48.57
CA TYR A 306 29.56 -25.10 -49.39
C TYR A 306 28.96 -23.69 -49.45
N TYR A 307 28.46 -23.27 -50.62
CA TYR A 307 27.93 -21.92 -50.84
C TYR A 307 26.61 -21.88 -51.64
N LYS A 308 25.93 -20.73 -51.54
CA LYS A 308 24.61 -20.45 -52.14
C LYS A 308 24.58 -20.63 -53.68
N PRO A 309 23.41 -20.88 -54.30
CA PRO A 309 22.07 -20.97 -53.68
C PRO A 309 21.75 -22.34 -53.05
N SER A 310 22.38 -23.42 -53.50
CA SER A 310 21.99 -24.80 -53.13
C SER A 310 22.98 -25.48 -52.17
N CYS A 311 23.78 -24.70 -51.42
CA CYS A 311 24.90 -25.17 -50.60
C CYS A 311 25.76 -26.20 -51.33
N LEU A 312 26.36 -25.79 -52.45
CA LEU A 312 27.23 -26.64 -53.28
C LEU A 312 28.68 -26.16 -53.20
N ILE A 313 29.62 -27.08 -53.45
CA ILE A 313 31.02 -26.74 -53.67
C ILE A 313 31.10 -25.95 -54.99
N ARG A 314 31.46 -24.67 -54.89
CA ARG A 314 31.59 -23.72 -56.01
C ARG A 314 32.74 -22.75 -55.71
N PRO A 315 33.54 -22.32 -56.70
CA PRO A 315 34.53 -21.27 -56.51
C PRO A 315 33.86 -20.00 -56.00
N VAL A 316 34.31 -19.48 -54.85
CA VAL A 316 33.76 -18.27 -54.22
C VAL A 316 34.90 -17.39 -53.72
N LEU A 317 34.87 -16.12 -54.12
CA LEU A 317 35.71 -15.07 -53.52
C LEU A 317 35.10 -14.66 -52.18
N LEU A 318 35.89 -14.82 -51.11
CA LEU A 318 35.52 -14.50 -49.73
C LEU A 318 36.05 -13.11 -49.31
N GLY A 319 37.06 -12.59 -50.00
CA GLY A 319 37.58 -11.25 -49.75
C GLY A 319 38.80 -10.91 -50.60
N VAL A 320 39.28 -9.68 -50.43
CA VAL A 320 40.42 -9.09 -51.15
C VAL A 320 41.37 -8.48 -50.12
N LYS A 321 42.67 -8.74 -50.23
CA LYS A 321 43.70 -8.20 -49.32
C LYS A 321 44.93 -7.66 -50.08
N PRO A 322 45.40 -6.43 -49.78
CA PRO A 322 44.73 -5.42 -48.97
C PRO A 322 43.43 -4.94 -49.65
N ASN A 323 42.49 -4.39 -48.86
CA ASN A 323 41.24 -3.81 -49.37
C ASN A 323 41.37 -2.31 -49.69
N HIS A 324 42.54 -1.72 -49.44
CA HIS A 324 42.93 -0.36 -49.82
C HIS A 324 44.40 -0.40 -50.31
N ILE A 325 44.71 0.35 -51.36
CA ILE A 325 46.04 0.52 -51.94
C ILE A 325 46.21 2.02 -52.21
N TYR A 326 47.42 2.55 -51.97
CA TYR A 326 47.77 3.94 -52.27
C TYR A 326 48.37 4.06 -53.67
N ASP A 327 48.23 5.23 -54.29
CA ASP A 327 48.65 5.51 -55.68
C ASP A 327 50.15 5.22 -55.93
N THR A 328 50.98 5.45 -54.90
CA THR A 328 52.43 5.17 -54.88
C THR A 328 52.81 3.70 -55.02
N ASP A 329 51.86 2.78 -54.86
CA ASP A 329 52.13 1.36 -54.59
C ASP A 329 51.71 0.42 -55.73
N MET A 330 51.06 0.93 -56.79
CA MET A 330 50.44 0.10 -57.84
C MET A 330 51.40 -0.89 -58.52
N ASP A 331 52.63 -0.47 -58.83
CA ASP A 331 53.61 -1.31 -59.55
C ASP A 331 54.33 -2.35 -58.68
N THR A 332 54.25 -2.21 -57.35
CA THR A 332 55.04 -3.05 -56.40
C THR A 332 54.20 -4.01 -55.57
N ASN A 333 52.93 -3.69 -55.30
CA ASN A 333 52.05 -4.50 -54.47
C ASN A 333 51.16 -5.48 -55.27
N TYR A 334 50.86 -6.62 -54.65
CA TYR A 334 49.96 -7.64 -55.19
C TYR A 334 48.62 -7.60 -54.46
N ILE A 335 47.52 -7.69 -55.20
CA ILE A 335 46.23 -8.06 -54.61
C ILE A 335 46.21 -9.57 -54.38
N MET A 336 45.95 -9.99 -53.15
CA MET A 336 45.59 -11.36 -52.81
C MET A 336 44.08 -11.51 -52.79
N LEU A 337 43.54 -12.25 -53.74
CA LEU A 337 42.17 -12.77 -53.65
C LEU A 337 42.15 -13.93 -52.66
N VAL A 338 41.29 -13.83 -51.65
CA VAL A 338 41.02 -14.89 -50.67
C VAL A 338 39.72 -15.56 -51.08
N GLY A 339 39.72 -16.87 -51.27
CA GLY A 339 38.50 -17.59 -51.63
C GLY A 339 38.61 -19.09 -51.41
N ASP A 340 37.44 -19.74 -51.43
CA ASP A 340 37.32 -21.18 -51.29
C ASP A 340 36.91 -21.85 -52.60
N ASN A 341 37.31 -23.12 -52.75
CA ASN A 341 37.12 -23.93 -53.96
C ASN A 341 37.73 -23.33 -55.25
N LEU A 342 38.73 -22.44 -55.14
CA LEU A 342 39.44 -21.81 -56.26
C LEU A 342 40.39 -22.79 -56.95
N ASN A 343 39.86 -23.77 -57.68
CA ASN A 343 40.64 -24.72 -58.48
C ASN A 343 40.50 -24.39 -59.98
N MET A 344 41.43 -23.59 -60.52
CA MET A 344 41.37 -23.07 -61.89
C MET A 344 42.50 -23.64 -62.76
N THR A 345 42.19 -24.60 -63.63
CA THR A 345 43.08 -25.04 -64.72
C THR A 345 42.97 -24.06 -65.91
N GLY A 346 43.53 -22.87 -65.75
CA GLY A 346 43.52 -21.81 -66.77
C GLY A 346 44.81 -20.97 -66.71
N LYS A 347 45.34 -20.59 -67.88
CA LYS A 347 46.67 -19.98 -68.00
C LYS A 347 46.64 -18.48 -67.68
N LEU A 348 46.91 -18.13 -66.42
CA LEU A 348 47.13 -16.77 -65.92
C LEU A 348 48.33 -16.80 -64.95
N ASP A 349 49.10 -15.72 -64.90
CA ASP A 349 50.38 -15.65 -64.16
C ASP A 349 50.17 -15.46 -62.65
N TYR A 350 49.70 -16.52 -61.98
CA TYR A 350 49.52 -16.58 -60.53
C TYR A 350 50.37 -17.70 -59.91
N TYR A 351 50.99 -17.43 -58.75
CA TYR A 351 51.49 -18.49 -57.86
C TYR A 351 50.43 -18.84 -56.82
N PHE A 352 49.96 -20.09 -56.83
CA PHE A 352 49.06 -20.63 -55.81
C PHE A 352 49.84 -21.10 -54.58
N GLN A 353 49.48 -20.60 -53.40
CA GLN A 353 49.75 -21.24 -52.11
C GLN A 353 48.50 -21.08 -51.23
N ASN A 354 48.04 -22.19 -50.63
CA ASN A 354 47.05 -22.26 -49.55
C ASN A 354 45.93 -21.19 -49.59
N LYS A 355 44.99 -21.32 -50.53
CA LYS A 355 43.79 -20.47 -50.73
C LYS A 355 44.03 -19.00 -51.17
N LEU A 356 45.26 -18.62 -51.51
CA LEU A 356 45.59 -17.28 -52.01
C LEU A 356 45.86 -17.30 -53.51
N VAL A 357 45.21 -16.40 -54.25
CA VAL A 357 45.55 -16.07 -55.64
C VAL A 357 46.15 -14.66 -55.67
N LYS A 358 47.40 -14.55 -56.11
CA LYS A 358 48.08 -13.25 -56.31
C LYS A 358 47.78 -12.71 -57.70
N CYS A 359 47.04 -11.62 -57.78
CA CYS A 359 46.89 -10.83 -59.00
C CYS A 359 47.93 -9.71 -59.02
N LYS A 360 48.64 -9.57 -60.14
CA LYS A 360 49.51 -8.42 -60.42
C LYS A 360 48.74 -7.39 -61.25
N PHE A 361 48.97 -6.11 -61.00
CA PHE A 361 48.56 -5.05 -61.93
C PHE A 361 49.40 -5.10 -63.21
N TYR A 362 48.74 -4.77 -64.33
CA TYR A 362 49.36 -4.45 -65.61
C TYR A 362 48.77 -3.09 -66.03
N THR A 363 49.64 -2.22 -66.53
CA THR A 363 49.30 -0.90 -67.10
C THR A 363 49.09 -0.98 -68.60
#